data_AF-A0A7J9PZW7-F1
#
_entry.id   AF-A0A7J9PZW7-F1
#
_cell.length_a   1.000
_cell.length_b   1.000
_cell.length_c   1.000
_cell.angle_alpha   90.00
_cell.angle_beta   90.00
_cell.angle_gamma   90.00
#
_symmetry.space_group_name_H-M   'P 1'
#
loop_
_entity.id
_entity.type
_entity.pdbx_description
1 polymer ?
#
loop_
_entity_poly.entity_id
_entity_poly.type
_entity_poly.pdbx_seq_one_letter_code
_entity_poly.pdbx_strand_id
1 'polypeptide(L)'
;MAILSLMPVTPLHLGFAWPVWLLNRKKLHFMSLSFGAMVPDLEVIPMMILNGGGERTRGLLHSLLGAVTFDILVVMFIVFFIIPPLGRWLKKNSKEKWHIFAGEDITLAPTNLGWALASALIGTLSHVLIDTFTHIYNPLLWPHNAWYDLNWMPFPDDFTSSMLFSIPMGIIALILALKYWTRPFKQ
;
A
#
# COMPACT_ATOMS: atom_id res chain seq x y z
N MET A 1 -25.09 5.11 2.53
CA MET A 1 -24.35 4.65 1.33
C MET A 1 -23.03 5.39 1.13
N ALA A 2 -22.92 6.70 1.43
CA ALA A 2 -21.68 7.48 1.29
C ALA A 2 -20.48 7.00 2.14
N ILE A 3 -20.71 6.30 3.27
CA ILE A 3 -19.62 5.85 4.14
C ILE A 3 -18.79 4.74 3.47
N LEU A 4 -19.41 3.89 2.64
CA LEU A 4 -18.70 2.78 1.97
C LEU A 4 -17.85 3.25 0.79
N SER A 5 -18.18 4.36 0.14
CA SER A 5 -17.36 4.96 -0.93
C SER A 5 -16.16 5.76 -0.39
N LEU A 6 -16.15 6.07 0.91
CA LEU A 6 -15.12 6.87 1.56
C LEU A 6 -14.07 6.05 2.31
N MET A 7 -14.32 4.75 2.52
CA MET A 7 -13.39 3.92 3.28
C MET A 7 -12.19 3.56 2.41
N PRO A 8 -10.97 3.97 2.79
CA PRO A 8 -9.77 3.55 2.08
C PRO A 8 -9.67 2.03 2.24
N VAL A 9 -9.82 1.29 1.14
CA VAL A 9 -9.70 -0.17 1.14
C VAL A 9 -8.22 -0.56 1.02
N THR A 10 -7.38 0.13 1.80
CA THR A 10 -5.91 0.08 1.83
C THR A 10 -5.34 -1.34 1.85
N PRO A 11 -5.92 -2.31 2.59
CA PRO A 11 -5.39 -3.67 2.58
C PRO A 11 -5.53 -4.38 1.22
N LEU A 12 -6.43 -3.93 0.34
CA LEU A 12 -6.63 -4.55 -0.97
C LEU A 12 -5.56 -4.12 -1.98
N HIS A 13 -4.97 -2.93 -1.85
CA HIS A 13 -3.84 -2.49 -2.68
C HIS A 13 -2.60 -3.39 -2.52
N LEU A 14 -2.49 -4.12 -1.41
CA LEU A 14 -1.47 -5.15 -1.18
C LEU A 14 -1.50 -6.29 -2.22
N GLY A 15 -2.64 -6.51 -2.87
CA GLY A 15 -2.80 -7.53 -3.90
C GLY A 15 -1.89 -7.35 -5.11
N PHE A 16 -1.38 -6.13 -5.36
CA PHE A 16 -0.34 -5.88 -6.36
C PHE A 16 1.07 -6.06 -5.77
N ALA A 17 1.30 -5.54 -4.56
CA ALA A 17 2.60 -5.60 -3.89
C ALA A 17 3.09 -7.05 -3.74
N TRP A 18 2.27 -7.96 -3.24
CA TRP A 18 2.74 -9.29 -2.87
C TRP A 18 3.19 -10.15 -4.07
N PRO A 19 2.44 -10.20 -5.21
CA PRO A 19 2.94 -10.82 -6.43
C PRO A 19 4.25 -10.20 -6.92
N VAL A 20 4.37 -8.87 -6.93
CA VAL A 20 5.59 -8.18 -7.37
C VAL A 20 6.78 -8.57 -6.52
N TRP A 21 6.62 -8.65 -5.20
CA TRP A 21 7.65 -9.16 -4.32
C TRP A 21 8.01 -10.62 -4.63
N LEU A 22 7.02 -11.50 -4.83
CA LEU A 22 7.26 -12.91 -5.14
C LEU A 22 8.05 -13.11 -6.43
N LEU A 23 7.85 -12.25 -7.44
CA LEU A 23 8.60 -12.29 -8.70
C LEU A 23 10.09 -11.96 -8.51
N ASN A 24 10.45 -11.20 -7.47
CA ASN A 24 11.85 -10.79 -7.23
C ASN A 24 12.24 -10.73 -5.75
N ARG A 25 11.92 -11.79 -5.00
CA ARG A 25 12.08 -11.85 -3.53
C ARG A 25 13.53 -11.69 -3.02
N LYS A 26 14.51 -11.99 -3.88
CA LYS A 26 15.94 -11.85 -3.55
C LYS A 26 16.42 -10.41 -3.53
N LYS A 27 15.68 -9.51 -4.18
CA LYS A 27 16.01 -8.10 -4.32
C LYS A 27 15.01 -7.26 -3.55
N LEU A 28 13.72 -7.40 -3.84
CA LEU A 28 12.67 -6.56 -3.25
C LEU A 28 12.43 -6.88 -1.76
N HIS A 29 12.13 -5.84 -0.99
CA HIS A 29 11.84 -5.92 0.43
C HIS A 29 10.32 -5.92 0.67
N PHE A 30 9.81 -7.00 1.26
CA PHE A 30 8.37 -7.25 1.40
C PHE A 30 7.63 -6.11 2.12
N MET A 31 8.13 -5.67 3.28
CA MET A 31 7.47 -4.62 4.06
C MET A 31 7.59 -3.25 3.40
N SER A 32 8.69 -2.96 2.70
CA SER A 32 8.84 -1.68 2.01
C SER A 32 7.83 -1.56 0.88
N LEU A 33 7.62 -2.66 0.14
CA LEU A 33 6.63 -2.70 -0.93
C LEU A 33 5.19 -2.63 -0.38
N SER A 34 4.91 -3.39 0.69
CA SER A 34 3.59 -3.45 1.31
C SER A 34 3.21 -2.10 1.94
N PHE A 35 4.09 -1.52 2.77
CA PHE A 35 3.82 -0.20 3.33
C PHE A 35 3.86 0.90 2.28
N GLY A 36 4.65 0.76 1.21
CA GLY A 36 4.57 1.67 0.06
C GLY A 36 3.16 1.72 -0.54
N ALA A 37 2.51 0.57 -0.68
CA ALA A 37 1.13 0.47 -1.15
C ALA A 37 0.07 0.79 -0.09
N MET A 38 0.46 1.21 1.12
CA MET A 38 -0.48 1.55 2.21
C MET A 38 -0.34 2.99 2.70
N VAL A 39 0.86 3.57 2.59
CA VAL A 39 1.16 4.92 3.11
C VAL A 39 0.33 6.01 2.46
N PRO A 40 0.03 6.01 1.14
CA PRO A 40 -0.84 7.02 0.54
C PRO A 40 -2.16 7.20 1.30
N ASP A 41 -2.82 6.11 1.67
CA ASP A 41 -4.10 6.12 2.39
C ASP A 41 -4.04 6.70 3.81
N LEU A 42 -2.84 6.89 4.39
CA LEU A 42 -2.71 7.47 5.73
C LEU A 42 -3.25 8.91 5.82
N GLU A 43 -3.28 9.65 4.72
CA GLU A 43 -3.86 11.01 4.71
C GLU A 43 -5.39 11.01 4.66
N VAL A 44 -6.04 9.93 4.21
CA VAL A 44 -7.49 9.91 3.97
C VAL A 44 -8.27 10.12 5.26
N ILE A 45 -7.91 9.40 6.33
CA ILE A 45 -8.60 9.50 7.64
C ILE A 45 -8.54 10.92 8.23
N PRO A 46 -7.35 11.55 8.42
CA PRO A 46 -7.30 12.90 8.96
C PRO A 46 -7.99 13.91 8.04
N MET A 47 -7.90 13.76 6.71
CA MET A 47 -8.57 14.65 5.77
C MET A 47 -10.09 14.49 5.80
N MET A 48 -10.61 13.27 6.00
CA MET A 48 -12.06 13.05 6.22
C MET A 48 -12.56 13.81 7.44
N ILE A 49 -11.79 13.83 8.54
CA ILE A 49 -12.15 14.54 9.76
C ILE A 49 -12.12 16.06 9.51
N LEU A 50 -11.07 16.57 8.87
CA LEU A 50 -10.90 18.01 8.61
C LEU A 50 -11.92 18.56 7.62
N ASN A 51 -12.30 17.79 6.60
CA ASN A 51 -13.19 18.22 5.52
C ASN A 51 -14.66 17.81 5.74
N GLY A 52 -15.01 17.33 6.93
CA GLY A 52 -16.40 16.96 7.27
C GLY A 52 -16.96 15.81 6.43
N GLY A 53 -16.11 14.88 6.00
CA GLY A 53 -16.50 13.77 5.12
C GLY A 53 -16.74 14.14 3.66
N GLY A 54 -16.29 15.33 3.22
CA GLY A 54 -16.38 15.77 1.83
C GLY A 54 -15.54 14.94 0.86
N GLU A 55 -15.78 15.12 -0.45
CA GLU A 55 -15.20 14.31 -1.55
C GLU A 55 -13.67 14.50 -1.74
N ARG A 56 -13.07 15.51 -1.11
CA ARG A 56 -11.63 15.82 -1.24
C ARG A 56 -10.81 15.36 -0.05
N THR A 57 -10.63 14.06 0.08
CA THR A 57 -9.87 13.44 1.19
C THR A 57 -8.41 13.10 0.83
N ARG A 58 -8.01 13.41 -0.41
CA ARG A 58 -6.69 13.12 -0.98
C ARG A 58 -5.92 14.40 -1.29
N GLY A 59 -4.59 14.36 -1.17
CA GLY A 59 -3.73 15.51 -1.30
C GLY A 59 -2.29 15.13 -1.63
N LEU A 60 -1.37 15.39 -0.70
CA LEU A 60 0.07 15.20 -0.92
C LEU A 60 0.41 13.73 -1.14
N LEU A 61 -0.07 12.81 -0.30
CA LEU A 61 0.33 11.41 -0.37
C LEU A 61 -0.23 10.68 -1.60
N HIS A 62 -1.37 11.14 -2.13
CA HIS A 62 -1.93 10.64 -3.40
C HIS A 62 -1.42 11.39 -4.65
N SER A 63 -0.36 12.19 -4.53
CA SER A 63 0.28 12.86 -5.66
C SER A 63 1.54 12.11 -6.12
N LEU A 64 1.94 12.25 -7.38
CA LEU A 64 3.22 11.71 -7.86
C LEU A 64 4.40 12.28 -7.07
N LEU A 65 4.33 13.55 -6.68
CA LEU A 65 5.36 14.18 -5.86
C LEU A 65 5.46 13.50 -4.49
N GLY A 66 4.34 13.29 -3.80
CA GLY A 66 4.30 12.60 -2.52
C GLY A 66 4.81 11.17 -2.62
N ALA A 67 4.30 10.41 -3.61
CA ALA A 67 4.68 9.02 -3.85
C ALA A 67 6.20 8.86 -4.04
N VAL A 68 6.87 9.74 -4.79
CA VAL A 68 8.32 9.64 -5.03
C VAL A 68 9.18 10.33 -3.97
N THR A 69 8.57 11.01 -2.98
CA THR A 69 9.30 11.72 -1.92
C THR A 69 8.80 11.36 -0.52
N PHE A 70 7.74 12.01 -0.06
CA PHE A 70 7.26 11.97 1.32
C PHE A 70 6.84 10.55 1.72
N ASP A 71 6.15 9.84 0.84
CA ASP A 71 5.66 8.50 1.14
C ASP A 71 6.82 7.54 1.35
N ILE A 72 7.86 7.61 0.52
CA ILE A 72 9.07 6.81 0.69
C ILE A 72 9.72 7.11 2.04
N LEU A 73 9.79 8.37 2.47
CA LEU A 73 10.34 8.73 3.78
C LEU A 73 9.52 8.10 4.92
N VAL A 74 8.20 8.15 4.85
CA VAL A 74 7.30 7.53 5.83
C VAL A 74 7.46 6.01 5.83
N VAL A 75 7.53 5.37 4.65
CA VAL A 75 7.76 3.91 4.53
C VAL A 75 9.09 3.53 5.14
N MET A 76 10.18 4.25 4.83
CA MET A 76 11.49 3.97 5.40
C MET A 76 11.47 4.15 6.92
N PHE A 77 10.80 5.19 7.42
CA PHE A 77 10.64 5.37 8.86
C PHE A 77 9.94 4.17 9.51
N ILE A 78 8.80 3.73 8.95
CA ILE A 78 8.06 2.58 9.45
C ILE A 78 8.91 1.31 9.42
N VAL A 79 9.54 1.01 8.29
CA VAL A 79 10.23 -0.26 8.05
C VAL A 79 11.55 -0.39 8.82
N PHE A 80 12.27 0.71 9.07
CA PHE A 80 13.49 0.67 9.88
C PHE A 80 13.24 0.82 11.38
N PHE A 81 12.29 1.68 11.78
CA PHE A 81 12.16 2.09 13.19
C PHE A 81 10.91 1.54 13.89
N ILE A 82 9.85 1.17 13.17
CA ILE A 82 8.61 0.67 13.79
C ILE A 82 8.54 -0.86 13.69
N ILE A 83 8.65 -1.40 12.48
CA ILE A 83 8.45 -2.83 12.20
C ILE A 83 9.43 -3.71 12.97
N PRO A 84 10.75 -3.45 13.01
CA PRO A 84 11.68 -4.36 13.67
C PRO A 84 11.51 -4.40 15.19
N PRO A 85 11.38 -3.26 15.92
CA PRO A 85 11.07 -3.30 17.35
C PRO A 85 9.73 -3.96 17.66
N LEU A 86 8.67 -3.61 16.92
CA LEU A 86 7.34 -4.20 17.11
C LEU A 86 7.37 -5.71 16.86
N GLY A 87 8.06 -6.13 15.80
CA GLY A 87 8.23 -7.54 15.45
C GLY A 87 8.99 -8.33 16.51
N ARG A 88 10.06 -7.77 17.07
CA ARG A 88 10.77 -8.39 18.21
C ARG A 88 9.87 -8.52 19.44
N TRP A 89 9.09 -7.47 19.75
CA TRP A 89 8.16 -7.50 20.88
C TRP A 89 7.06 -8.54 20.69
N LEU A 90 6.41 -8.59 19.52
CA LEU A 90 5.38 -9.59 19.22
C LEU A 90 5.94 -11.02 19.18
N LYS A 91 7.14 -11.22 18.62
CA LYS A 91 7.82 -12.53 18.61
C LYS A 91 8.13 -13.04 20.01
N LYS A 92 8.51 -12.16 20.93
CA LYS A 92 8.74 -12.54 22.35
C LYS A 92 7.46 -13.06 23.02
N ASN A 93 6.30 -12.56 22.60
CA ASN A 93 5.00 -12.85 23.22
C ASN A 93 4.16 -13.88 22.46
N SER A 94 4.66 -14.44 21.35
CA SER A 94 3.92 -15.39 20.52
C SER A 94 4.78 -16.58 20.11
N LYS A 95 4.22 -17.78 20.18
CA LYS A 95 4.85 -19.01 19.68
C LYS A 95 4.54 -19.27 18.20
N GLU A 96 3.63 -18.50 17.62
CA GLU A 96 3.17 -18.67 16.25
C GLU A 96 4.16 -18.07 15.25
N LYS A 97 4.25 -18.67 14.07
CA LYS A 97 5.14 -18.22 12.97
C LYS A 97 4.52 -17.13 12.11
N TRP A 98 3.70 -16.25 12.71
CA TRP A 98 2.98 -15.18 12.00
C TRP A 98 3.91 -14.21 11.25
N HIS A 99 5.15 -14.09 11.69
CA HIS A 99 6.17 -13.23 11.10
C HIS A 99 6.86 -13.85 9.86
N ILE A 100 6.47 -15.06 9.47
CA ILE A 100 7.04 -15.75 8.30
C ILE A 100 6.07 -15.67 7.13
N PHE A 101 6.54 -15.09 6.02
CA PHE A 101 5.83 -15.11 4.74
C PHE A 101 6.73 -15.66 3.65
N ALA A 102 6.26 -16.67 2.94
CA ALA A 102 6.97 -17.34 1.84
C ALA A 102 8.38 -17.86 2.22
N GLY A 103 8.60 -18.12 3.51
CA GLY A 103 9.88 -18.60 4.07
C GLY A 103 10.80 -17.49 4.61
N GLU A 104 10.43 -16.22 4.48
CA GLU A 104 11.22 -15.07 4.93
C GLU A 104 10.62 -14.45 6.20
N ASP A 105 11.45 -13.96 7.12
CA ASP A 105 10.98 -13.19 8.28
C ASP A 105 10.71 -11.74 7.86
N ILE A 106 9.43 -11.40 7.72
CA ILE A 106 8.98 -10.08 7.26
C ILE A 106 9.18 -8.97 8.30
N THR A 107 9.59 -9.30 9.53
CA THR A 107 9.80 -8.31 10.59
C THR A 107 11.23 -7.78 10.65
N LEU A 108 12.12 -8.32 9.84
CA LEU A 108 13.51 -7.88 9.80
C LEU A 108 13.63 -6.54 9.07
N ALA A 109 14.58 -5.73 9.54
CA ALA A 109 14.92 -4.49 8.84
C ALA A 109 15.59 -4.82 7.49
N PRO A 110 15.41 -3.97 6.46
CA PRO A 110 16.09 -4.14 5.20
C PRO A 110 17.61 -4.11 5.39
N THR A 111 18.31 -5.06 4.77
CA THR A 111 19.79 -5.11 4.76
C THR A 111 20.39 -4.30 3.62
N ASN A 112 19.62 -4.05 2.55
CA ASN A 112 20.03 -3.26 1.40
C ASN A 112 19.08 -2.06 1.23
N LEU A 113 19.62 -0.85 1.47
CA LEU A 113 18.85 0.39 1.39
C LEU A 113 18.32 0.67 -0.03
N GLY A 114 19.14 0.43 -1.06
CA GLY A 114 18.74 0.69 -2.45
C GLY A 114 17.52 -0.13 -2.86
N TRP A 115 17.49 -1.41 -2.48
CA TRP A 115 16.33 -2.26 -2.73
C TRP A 115 15.12 -1.92 -1.86
N ALA A 116 15.34 -1.46 -0.62
CA ALA A 116 14.26 -0.97 0.24
C ALA A 116 13.58 0.26 -0.38
N LEU A 117 14.37 1.23 -0.85
CA LEU A 117 13.90 2.43 -1.54
C LEU A 117 13.17 2.08 -2.84
N ALA A 118 13.75 1.20 -3.67
CA ALA A 118 13.10 0.75 -4.90
C ALA A 118 11.76 0.05 -4.61
N SER A 119 11.69 -0.76 -3.56
CA SER A 119 10.47 -1.43 -3.15
C SER A 119 9.41 -0.44 -2.67
N ALA A 120 9.79 0.56 -1.86
CA ALA A 120 8.88 1.62 -1.42
C ALA A 120 8.37 2.46 -2.60
N LEU A 121 9.25 2.82 -3.54
CA LEU A 121 8.88 3.55 -4.76
C LEU A 121 7.88 2.75 -5.61
N ILE A 122 8.13 1.46 -5.82
CA ILE A 122 7.20 0.60 -6.58
C ILE A 122 5.84 0.52 -5.86
N GLY A 123 5.83 0.37 -4.54
CA GLY A 123 4.59 0.28 -3.76
C GLY A 123 3.77 1.56 -3.83
N THR A 124 4.39 2.71 -3.52
CA THR A 124 3.75 4.03 -3.52
C THR A 124 3.23 4.42 -4.91
N LEU A 125 4.05 4.27 -5.95
CA LEU A 125 3.60 4.52 -7.32
C LEU A 125 2.48 3.57 -7.74
N SER A 126 2.54 2.29 -7.36
CA SER A 126 1.48 1.35 -7.73
C SER A 126 0.12 1.73 -7.14
N HIS A 127 0.10 2.20 -5.89
CA HIS A 127 -1.13 2.67 -5.24
C HIS A 127 -1.71 3.88 -5.99
N VAL A 128 -0.91 4.93 -6.13
CA VAL A 128 -1.34 6.18 -6.76
C VAL A 128 -1.76 6.00 -8.23
N LEU A 129 -1.10 5.08 -8.95
CA LEU A 129 -1.48 4.75 -10.33
C LEU A 129 -2.76 3.91 -10.40
N ILE A 130 -2.96 2.94 -9.50
CA ILE A 130 -4.22 2.18 -9.45
C ILE A 130 -5.39 3.12 -9.12
N ASP A 131 -5.16 4.11 -8.26
CA ASP A 131 -6.18 5.09 -7.88
C ASP A 131 -6.70 5.94 -9.04
N THR A 132 -5.92 6.10 -10.11
CA THR A 132 -6.40 6.73 -11.35
C THR A 132 -7.60 6.00 -11.96
N PHE A 133 -7.75 4.71 -11.70
CA PHE A 133 -8.84 3.89 -12.24
C PHE A 133 -10.00 3.67 -11.25
N THR A 134 -9.86 4.06 -9.98
CA THR A 134 -10.81 3.71 -8.92
C THR A 134 -11.56 4.91 -8.35
N HIS A 135 -11.01 6.13 -8.46
CA HIS A 135 -11.54 7.33 -7.79
C HIS A 135 -11.80 8.51 -8.75
N ILE A 136 -12.94 9.18 -8.55
CA ILE A 136 -13.34 10.41 -9.25
C ILE A 136 -12.40 11.56 -8.91
N TYR A 137 -11.97 11.64 -7.65
CA TYR A 137 -11.02 12.65 -7.18
C TYR A 137 -9.65 12.01 -6.93
N ASN A 138 -8.70 12.31 -7.83
CA ASN A 138 -7.32 11.84 -7.77
C ASN A 138 -6.33 12.98 -8.12
N PRO A 139 -5.79 13.68 -7.11
CA PRO A 139 -4.97 14.89 -7.29
C PRO A 139 -3.51 14.54 -7.67
N LEU A 140 -3.34 13.77 -8.75
CA LEU A 140 -2.07 13.17 -9.15
C LEU A 140 -0.93 14.19 -9.35
N LEU A 141 -1.28 15.39 -9.83
CA LEU A 141 -0.35 16.48 -10.12
C LEU A 141 -0.27 17.54 -9.02
N TRP A 142 -0.83 17.27 -7.85
CA TRP A 142 -0.73 18.19 -6.71
C TRP A 142 0.74 18.35 -6.25
N PRO A 143 1.18 19.55 -5.85
CA PRO A 143 0.43 20.81 -5.81
C PRO A 143 0.49 21.62 -7.12
N HIS A 144 1.24 21.17 -8.13
CA HIS A 144 1.48 21.95 -9.35
C HIS A 144 0.18 22.29 -10.11
N ASN A 145 -0.72 21.31 -10.26
CA ASN A 145 -2.04 21.49 -10.88
C ASN A 145 -3.15 20.95 -9.98
N ALA A 146 -3.34 21.57 -8.81
CA ALA A 146 -4.31 21.13 -7.79
C ALA A 146 -5.80 21.17 -8.22
N TRP A 147 -6.10 21.66 -9.43
CA TRP A 147 -7.46 21.75 -9.98
C TRP A 147 -7.73 20.76 -11.10
N TYR A 148 -6.72 19.95 -11.46
CA TYR A 148 -6.81 18.98 -12.54
C TYR A 148 -6.69 17.57 -11.96
N ASP A 149 -7.80 16.84 -12.00
CA ASP A 149 -7.86 15.45 -11.59
C ASP A 149 -7.56 14.56 -12.82
N LEU A 150 -6.61 13.63 -12.67
CA LEU A 150 -6.29 12.65 -13.71
C LEU A 150 -6.82 11.28 -13.29
N ASN A 151 -7.94 10.92 -13.90
CA ASN A 151 -8.67 9.69 -13.62
C ASN A 151 -9.18 9.09 -14.94
N TRP A 152 -9.00 7.78 -15.07
CA TRP A 152 -9.43 6.98 -16.21
C TRP A 152 -10.31 5.83 -15.72
N MET A 153 -11.44 6.18 -15.12
CA MET A 153 -12.33 5.20 -14.51
C MET A 153 -13.06 4.37 -15.57
N PRO A 154 -13.18 3.05 -15.38
CA PRO A 154 -13.97 2.18 -16.26
C PRO A 154 -15.49 2.40 -16.08
N PHE A 155 -15.92 2.93 -14.95
CA PHE A 155 -17.32 3.22 -14.64
C PHE A 155 -17.50 4.64 -14.07
N PRO A 156 -18.71 5.22 -14.13
CA PRO A 156 -18.95 6.60 -13.68
C PRO A 156 -18.87 6.83 -12.16
N ASP A 157 -18.86 5.77 -11.35
CA ASP A 157 -18.85 5.85 -9.88
C ASP A 157 -17.63 5.17 -9.25
N ASP A 158 -17.18 5.74 -8.12
CA ASP A 158 -16.03 5.25 -7.34
C ASP A 158 -16.21 3.80 -6.92
N PHE A 159 -17.41 3.42 -6.48
CA PHE A 159 -17.65 2.12 -5.88
C PHE A 159 -17.46 1.00 -6.90
N THR A 160 -18.14 1.07 -8.05
CA THR A 160 -18.06 0.06 -9.10
C THR A 160 -16.65 -0.01 -9.70
N SER A 161 -16.03 1.15 -9.93
CA SER A 161 -14.64 1.23 -10.42
C SER A 161 -13.66 0.62 -9.44
N SER A 162 -13.77 0.95 -8.15
CA SER A 162 -12.96 0.37 -7.09
C SER A 162 -13.12 -1.15 -6.99
N MET A 163 -14.35 -1.67 -7.08
CA MET A 163 -14.61 -3.11 -7.02
C MET A 163 -13.93 -3.89 -8.15
N LEU A 164 -13.84 -3.32 -9.36
CA LEU A 164 -13.18 -3.97 -10.50
C LEU A 164 -11.71 -4.34 -10.20
N PHE A 165 -11.00 -3.50 -9.46
CA PHE A 165 -9.59 -3.72 -9.12
C PHE A 165 -9.43 -4.39 -7.75
N SER A 166 -10.20 -3.92 -6.76
CA SER A 166 -10.14 -4.37 -5.37
C SER A 166 -10.46 -5.85 -5.20
N ILE A 167 -11.46 -6.38 -5.93
CA ILE A 167 -11.86 -7.78 -5.81
C ILE A 167 -10.75 -8.72 -6.33
N PRO A 168 -10.25 -8.59 -7.56
CA PRO A 168 -9.13 -9.42 -8.04
C PRO A 168 -7.89 -9.31 -7.14
N MET A 169 -7.52 -8.09 -6.72
CA MET A 169 -6.36 -7.87 -5.86
C MET A 169 -6.55 -8.52 -4.48
N GLY A 170 -7.74 -8.40 -3.89
CA GLY A 170 -8.09 -9.08 -2.64
C GLY A 170 -8.04 -10.59 -2.74
N ILE A 171 -8.55 -11.16 -3.83
CA ILE A 171 -8.48 -12.60 -4.11
C ILE A 171 -7.01 -13.05 -4.21
N ILE A 172 -6.17 -12.30 -4.94
CA ILE A 172 -4.74 -12.59 -5.07
C ILE A 172 -4.06 -12.54 -3.69
N ALA A 173 -4.26 -11.46 -2.92
CA ALA A 173 -3.69 -11.32 -1.59
C ALA A 173 -4.10 -12.48 -0.68
N LEU A 174 -5.38 -12.86 -0.70
CA LEU A 174 -5.90 -13.98 0.09
C LEU A 174 -5.29 -15.31 -0.33
N ILE A 175 -5.21 -15.61 -1.64
CA ILE A 175 -4.57 -16.82 -2.14
C ILE A 175 -3.10 -16.89 -1.69
N LEU A 176 -2.37 -15.77 -1.81
CA LEU A 176 -0.98 -15.70 -1.40
C LEU A 176 -0.81 -15.87 0.11
N ALA A 177 -1.69 -15.26 0.92
CA ALA A 177 -1.73 -15.48 2.36
C ALA A 177 -1.96 -16.96 2.68
N LEU A 178 -3.01 -17.58 2.15
CA LEU A 178 -3.35 -18.98 2.42
C LEU A 178 -2.25 -19.96 1.96
N LYS A 179 -1.55 -19.63 0.88
CA LYS A 179 -0.52 -20.49 0.31
C LYS A 179 0.83 -20.35 0.99
N TYR A 180 1.24 -19.13 1.34
CA TYR A 180 2.62 -18.81 1.73
C TYR A 180 2.76 -18.22 3.13
N TRP A 181 1.68 -17.82 3.81
CA TRP A 181 1.78 -17.44 5.21
C TRP A 181 2.20 -18.65 6.04
N THR A 182 3.25 -18.50 6.85
CA THR A 182 3.92 -19.56 7.62
C THR A 182 4.58 -20.69 6.80
N ARG A 183 4.55 -20.62 5.46
CA ARG A 183 5.00 -21.69 4.55
C ARG A 183 6.08 -21.18 3.58
N PRO A 184 7.05 -22.01 3.18
CA PRO A 184 8.08 -21.61 2.22
C PRO A 184 7.52 -21.49 0.80
N PHE A 185 8.10 -20.61 0.00
CA PHE A 185 7.85 -20.60 -1.45
C PHE A 185 8.57 -21.77 -2.12
N LYS A 186 7.81 -22.70 -2.70
CA LYS A 186 8.36 -23.78 -3.54
C LYS A 186 8.57 -23.25 -4.96
N GLN A 187 9.82 -23.28 -5.44
CA GLN A 187 10.17 -22.96 -6.83
C GLN A 187 9.71 -24.08 -7.77
#